data_AF-A0A109FHH6-F1
#
_entry.id   AF-A0A109FHH6-F1
#
_cell.length_a   1.000
_cell.length_b   1.000
_cell.length_c   1.000
_cell.angle_alpha   90.00
_cell.angle_beta   90.00
_cell.angle_gamma   90.00
#
_symmetry.space_group_name_H-M   'P 1'
#
loop_
_entity.id
_entity.type
_entity.pdbx_description
1 polymer ?
#
loop_
_entity_poly.entity_id
_entity_poly.type
_entity_poly.pdbx_seq_one_letter_code
_entity_poly.pdbx_strand_id
1 'polypeptide(L)'
;MGYAPDVRQLRSPLLEEFRSNRNRSWELQDLAGYVVEFSGDQLGSRHIQTKLDTASLEEKAMVFNEILPNMLQLSTDVFANYVIQKFFEQGSQVQKTAMAKVLEGHVLQLSLQMYGCRVVQKALEYVLVDQQVRLVKELDGHVLKCARDAQSNHVIQRALERVPPEHLVFITDACLGEVRDLATHPYGCRVLQRIFENCPPKQTRALLDELHRHVQDLVEDQFGNYVVQWVIEKGDPEDRSLVVAKLYGQVLPLAQQKFASNVVEKCVIHGSEEERRRLIDEVLKTTPDGSSIIKAMLTHPYANYVMQKCLNCAKGAQRDALFAETAVQLTALRRYQPTPSKHLTAIEKVLSAERVRKGEPPLQFSPTPQHQFVNGGGPAHY
;
A
#
# COMPACT_ATOMS: atom_id res chain seq x y z
N MET A 1 -19.43 8.87 49.50
CA MET A 1 -18.39 8.13 48.75
C MET A 1 -17.51 9.17 48.09
N GLY A 2 -16.24 9.22 48.50
CA GLY A 2 -15.31 10.29 48.15
C GLY A 2 -14.92 10.28 46.68
N TYR A 3 -14.90 11.47 46.09
CA TYR A 3 -14.16 11.74 44.86
C TYR A 3 -12.67 11.49 45.14
N ALA A 4 -12.09 10.47 44.51
CA ALA A 4 -10.65 10.37 44.42
C ALA A 4 -10.15 11.55 43.56
N PRO A 5 -9.13 12.30 43.99
CA PRO A 5 -8.56 13.36 43.17
C PRO A 5 -7.96 12.77 41.90
N ASP A 6 -8.18 13.45 40.77
CA ASP A 6 -7.53 13.19 39.49
C ASP A 6 -6.02 13.26 39.68
N VAL A 7 -5.32 12.12 39.67
CA VAL A 7 -3.87 12.01 39.78
C VAL A 7 -3.24 12.42 38.46
N ARG A 8 -3.48 13.65 38.01
CA ARG A 8 -2.56 14.32 37.09
C ARG A 8 -1.29 14.53 37.90
N GLN A 9 -0.28 13.70 37.63
CA GLN A 9 1.04 13.78 38.24
C GLN A 9 1.44 15.24 38.40
N LEU A 10 1.64 15.68 39.64
CA LEU A 10 2.20 17.00 39.91
C LEU A 10 3.54 17.06 39.17
N ARG A 11 3.61 17.91 38.14
CA ARG A 11 4.86 18.19 37.45
C ARG A 11 5.86 18.75 38.45
N SER A 12 7.13 18.41 38.28
CA SER A 12 8.18 19.00 39.08
C SER A 12 8.20 20.53 38.88
N PRO A 13 8.65 21.29 39.90
CA PRO A 13 8.85 22.74 39.74
C PRO A 13 9.74 23.08 38.55
N LEU A 14 10.72 22.21 38.24
CA LEU A 14 11.62 22.36 37.10
C LEU A 14 10.88 22.24 35.77
N LEU A 15 9.99 21.24 35.62
CA LEU A 15 9.21 21.08 34.40
C LEU A 15 8.19 22.21 34.22
N GLU A 16 7.59 22.73 35.29
CA GLU A 16 6.73 23.92 35.21
C GLU A 16 7.51 25.19 34.84
N GLU A 17 8.72 25.37 35.37
CA GLU A 17 9.61 26.46 34.97
C GLU A 17 9.98 26.35 33.49
N PHE A 18 10.36 25.16 33.02
CA PHE A 18 10.68 24.91 31.62
C PHE A 18 9.53 25.27 30.68
N ARG A 19 8.29 24.92 31.04
CA ARG A 19 7.10 25.19 30.22
C ARG A 19 6.73 26.67 30.19
N SER A 20 6.95 27.38 31.30
CA SER A 20 6.57 28.79 31.45
C SER A 20 7.65 29.76 30.95
N ASN A 21 8.93 29.44 31.12
CA ASN A 21 10.04 30.31 30.80
C ASN A 21 10.63 30.02 29.40
N ARG A 22 9.98 30.58 28.38
CA ARG A 22 10.37 30.43 26.97
C ARG A 22 11.63 31.22 26.57
N ASN A 23 12.13 32.10 27.44
CA ASN A 23 13.26 32.98 27.12
C ASN A 23 14.62 32.42 27.58
N ARG A 24 14.61 31.37 28.42
CA ARG A 24 15.84 30.67 28.83
C ARG A 24 16.26 29.66 27.75
N SER A 25 17.55 29.62 27.41
CA SER A 25 18.12 28.50 26.67
C SER A 25 18.36 27.36 27.65
N TRP A 26 17.57 26.29 27.52
CA TRP A 26 17.71 25.07 28.30
C TRP A 26 18.69 24.13 27.60
N GLU A 27 19.61 23.54 28.35
CA GLU A 27 20.55 22.51 27.91
C GLU A 27 20.22 21.16 28.55
N LEU A 28 20.80 20.06 28.04
CA LEU A 28 20.49 18.73 28.58
C LEU A 28 20.92 18.60 30.04
N GLN A 29 22.02 19.22 30.45
CA GLN A 29 22.49 19.20 31.85
C GLN A 29 21.48 19.86 32.81
N ASP A 30 20.71 20.84 32.34
CA ASP A 30 19.67 21.48 33.16
C ASP A 30 18.54 20.49 33.52
N LEU A 31 18.40 19.40 32.76
CA LEU A 31 17.35 18.40 32.93
C LEU A 31 17.79 17.18 33.74
N ALA A 32 19.06 17.16 34.20
CA ALA A 32 19.62 16.03 34.93
C ALA A 32 18.79 15.70 36.18
N GLY A 33 18.48 14.41 36.35
CA GLY A 33 17.60 13.87 37.39
C GLY A 33 16.11 13.91 37.06
N TYR A 34 15.72 14.58 35.97
CA TYR A 34 14.33 14.74 35.54
C TYR A 34 14.11 14.28 34.09
N VAL A 35 15.09 13.63 33.45
CA VAL A 35 15.03 13.25 32.03
C VAL A 35 13.84 12.34 31.74
N VAL A 36 13.52 11.41 32.65
CA VAL A 36 12.38 10.49 32.53
C VAL A 36 11.06 11.27 32.54
N GLU A 37 10.90 12.23 33.46
CA GLU A 37 9.71 13.08 33.55
C GLU A 37 9.56 13.95 32.29
N PHE A 38 10.64 14.61 31.87
CA PHE A 38 10.66 15.44 30.67
C PHE A 38 10.37 14.64 29.41
N SER A 39 10.86 13.40 29.32
CA SER A 39 10.57 12.50 28.19
C SER A 39 9.07 12.16 28.11
N GLY A 40 8.36 12.10 29.23
CA GLY A 40 6.91 11.92 29.29
C GLY A 40 6.09 13.19 29.07
N ASP A 41 6.72 14.36 28.94
CA ASP A 41 6.08 15.62 28.60
C ASP A 41 6.23 15.95 27.10
N GLN A 42 5.19 16.50 26.49
CA GLN A 42 5.21 16.83 25.05
C GLN A 42 6.32 17.82 24.67
N LEU A 43 6.51 18.88 25.46
CA LEU A 43 7.52 19.91 25.19
C LEU A 43 8.90 19.42 25.62
N GLY A 44 8.98 18.76 26.79
CA GLY A 44 10.20 18.17 27.31
C GLY A 44 10.81 17.14 26.34
N SER A 45 10.00 16.18 25.88
CA SER A 45 10.43 15.14 24.94
C SER A 45 10.96 15.74 23.65
N ARG A 46 10.24 16.71 23.07
CA ARG A 46 10.67 17.39 21.84
C ARG A 46 11.99 18.15 22.04
N HIS A 47 12.17 18.77 23.19
CA HIS A 47 13.39 19.47 23.54
C HIS A 47 14.57 18.51 23.66
N ILE A 48 14.41 17.40 24.40
CA ILE A 48 15.43 16.34 24.51
C ILE A 48 15.82 15.82 23.13
N GLN A 49 14.83 15.46 22.29
CA GLN A 49 15.08 14.98 20.92
C GLN A 49 15.90 15.97 20.09
N THR A 50 15.57 17.26 20.16
CA THR A 50 16.26 18.32 19.42
C THR A 50 17.70 18.49 19.92
N LYS A 51 17.91 18.49 21.24
CA LYS A 51 19.26 18.64 21.80
C LYS A 51 20.15 17.43 21.55
N LEU A 52 19.58 16.21 21.50
CA LEU A 52 20.33 15.00 21.18
C LEU A 52 21.00 15.03 19.79
N ASP A 53 20.48 15.83 18.83
CA ASP A 53 21.08 15.99 17.50
C ASP A 53 22.48 16.60 17.54
N THR A 54 22.73 17.51 18.49
CA THR A 54 24.01 18.24 18.62
C THR A 54 24.75 17.94 19.92
N ALA A 55 24.20 17.06 20.76
CA ALA A 55 24.75 16.73 22.07
C ALA A 55 26.10 16.02 21.96
N SER A 56 26.99 16.38 22.88
CA SER A 56 28.25 15.70 23.17
C SER A 56 28.02 14.26 23.66
N LEU A 57 29.08 13.46 23.65
CA LEU A 57 29.02 12.08 24.16
C LEU A 57 28.67 12.03 25.65
N GLU A 58 29.14 13.00 26.44
CA GLU A 58 28.87 13.09 27.88
C GLU A 58 27.41 13.41 28.17
N GLU A 59 26.82 14.36 27.44
CA GLU A 59 25.39 14.68 27.53
C GLU A 59 24.51 13.49 27.14
N LYS A 60 24.84 12.82 26.04
CA LYS A 60 24.13 11.60 25.61
C LYS A 60 24.24 10.51 26.66
N ALA A 61 25.41 10.34 27.29
CA ALA A 61 25.60 9.36 28.36
C ALA A 61 24.76 9.70 29.61
N MET A 62 24.70 10.97 30.01
CA MET A 62 23.86 11.42 31.12
C MET A 62 22.38 11.09 30.88
N VAL A 63 21.84 11.51 29.73
CA VAL A 63 20.44 11.21 29.36
C VAL A 63 20.21 9.70 29.28
N PHE A 64 21.15 8.96 28.70
CA PHE A 64 21.06 7.50 28.56
C PHE A 64 20.95 6.78 29.90
N ASN A 65 21.76 7.19 30.89
CA ASN A 65 21.80 6.57 32.22
C ASN A 65 20.47 6.73 32.97
N GLU A 66 19.71 7.79 32.72
CA GLU A 66 18.39 8.00 33.31
C GLU A 66 17.28 7.23 32.60
N ILE A 67 17.33 7.14 31.26
CA ILE A 67 16.25 6.49 30.50
C ILE A 67 16.38 4.97 30.47
N LEU A 68 17.59 4.40 30.50
CA LEU A 68 17.79 2.96 30.30
C LEU A 68 17.04 2.10 31.35
N PRO A 69 17.09 2.42 32.67
CA PRO A 69 16.33 1.66 33.68
C PRO A 69 14.82 1.72 33.48
N ASN A 70 14.31 2.77 32.83
CA ASN A 70 12.88 3.04 32.61
C ASN A 70 12.45 2.78 31.16
N MET A 71 13.32 2.18 30.34
CA MET A 71 13.15 2.14 28.89
C MET A 71 11.84 1.48 28.44
N LEU A 72 11.40 0.40 29.10
CA LEU A 72 10.17 -0.30 28.73
C LEU A 72 8.93 0.58 28.94
N GLN A 73 8.87 1.30 30.08
CA GLN A 73 7.80 2.26 30.34
C GLN A 73 7.80 3.36 29.28
N LEU A 74 8.97 3.98 29.04
CA LEU A 74 9.11 5.08 28.09
C LEU A 74 8.81 4.65 26.64
N SER A 75 9.10 3.41 26.28
CA SER A 75 8.80 2.87 24.94
C SER A 75 7.31 2.80 24.64
N THR A 76 6.46 2.76 25.68
CA THR A 76 5.00 2.67 25.55
C THR A 76 4.29 4.00 25.80
N ASP A 77 5.03 5.06 26.10
CA ASP A 77 4.49 6.40 26.33
C ASP A 77 4.31 7.17 25.01
N VAL A 78 3.29 8.03 24.94
CA VAL A 78 2.93 8.79 23.73
C VAL A 78 4.01 9.78 23.28
N PHE A 79 4.84 10.27 24.21
CA PHE A 79 5.92 11.23 23.93
C PHE A 79 7.31 10.63 24.17
N ALA A 80 7.51 9.80 25.20
CA ALA A 80 8.84 9.32 25.55
C ALA A 80 9.39 8.30 24.57
N ASN A 81 8.53 7.59 23.83
CA ASN A 81 8.94 6.61 22.84
C ASN A 81 9.89 7.23 21.79
N TYR A 82 9.71 8.51 21.44
CA TYR A 82 10.57 9.20 20.48
C TYR A 82 12.00 9.42 21.01
N VAL A 83 12.17 9.63 22.31
CA VAL A 83 13.50 9.72 22.94
C VAL A 83 14.22 8.37 22.83
N ILE A 84 13.50 7.27 23.11
CA ILE A 84 14.05 5.91 22.93
C ILE A 84 14.43 5.66 21.47
N GLN A 85 13.57 6.00 20.52
CA GLN A 85 13.87 5.87 19.08
C GLN A 85 15.13 6.66 18.69
N LYS A 86 15.30 7.88 19.21
CA LYS A 86 16.47 8.74 18.94
C LYS A 86 17.79 8.08 19.38
N PHE A 87 17.79 7.36 20.50
CA PHE A 87 18.97 6.62 20.95
C PHE A 87 19.27 5.39 20.09
N PHE A 88 18.27 4.71 19.51
CA PHE A 88 18.55 3.70 18.49
C PHE A 88 19.17 4.30 17.23
N GLU A 89 18.75 5.49 16.81
CA GLU A 89 19.30 6.17 15.64
C GLU A 89 20.74 6.65 15.88
N GLN A 90 20.96 7.40 16.97
CA GLN A 90 22.17 8.21 17.18
C GLN A 90 23.02 7.81 18.37
N GLY A 91 22.57 6.85 19.18
CA GLY A 91 23.35 6.32 20.30
C GLY A 91 24.60 5.57 19.81
N SER A 92 25.57 5.40 20.69
CA SER A 92 26.74 4.55 20.40
C SER A 92 26.31 3.09 20.24
N GLN A 93 27.14 2.26 19.60
CA GLN A 93 26.82 0.85 19.44
C GLN A 93 26.66 0.13 20.79
N VAL A 94 27.39 0.57 21.82
CA VAL A 94 27.26 0.07 23.20
C VAL A 94 25.88 0.38 23.77
N GLN A 95 25.40 1.62 23.58
CA GLN A 95 24.06 2.03 24.02
C GLN A 95 22.97 1.26 23.30
N LYS A 96 23.05 1.12 21.97
CA LYS A 96 22.09 0.35 21.17
C LYS A 96 22.04 -1.12 21.61
N THR A 97 23.19 -1.71 21.89
CA THR A 97 23.29 -3.09 22.38
C THR A 97 22.66 -3.26 23.76
N ALA A 98 22.90 -2.33 24.68
CA ALA A 98 22.26 -2.34 26.00
C ALA A 98 20.74 -2.17 25.90
N MET A 99 20.25 -1.28 25.04
CA MET A 99 18.82 -1.10 24.77
C MET A 99 18.19 -2.35 24.14
N ALA A 100 18.85 -2.95 23.15
CA ALA A 100 18.40 -4.21 22.56
C ALA A 100 18.26 -5.30 23.63
N LYS A 101 19.21 -5.38 24.57
CA LYS A 101 19.14 -6.34 25.68
C LYS A 101 17.94 -6.11 26.61
N VAL A 102 17.51 -4.87 26.81
CA VAL A 102 16.30 -4.56 27.59
C VAL A 102 15.01 -4.96 26.84
N LEU A 103 15.02 -4.88 25.50
CA LEU A 103 13.87 -5.32 24.68
C LEU A 103 13.68 -6.84 24.69
N GLU A 104 14.75 -7.62 24.90
CA GLU A 104 14.66 -9.08 24.95
C GLU A 104 13.65 -9.53 26.03
N GLY A 105 12.75 -10.46 25.66
CA GLY A 105 11.63 -10.95 26.46
C GLY A 105 10.36 -10.11 26.38
N HIS A 106 10.39 -8.94 25.72
CA HIS A 106 9.28 -7.99 25.67
C HIS A 106 8.86 -7.65 24.23
N VAL A 107 9.49 -8.25 23.20
CA VAL A 107 9.31 -7.83 21.81
C VAL A 107 7.88 -8.04 21.34
N LEU A 108 7.27 -9.18 21.68
CA LEU A 108 5.87 -9.46 21.30
C LEU A 108 4.91 -8.42 21.91
N GLN A 109 5.03 -8.16 23.22
CA GLN A 109 4.17 -7.22 23.93
C GLN A 109 4.31 -5.81 23.34
N LEU A 110 5.55 -5.36 23.13
CA LEU A 110 5.82 -4.03 22.57
C LEU A 110 5.34 -3.93 21.12
N SER A 111 5.48 -4.99 20.32
CA SER A 111 5.03 -5.00 18.93
C SER A 111 3.53 -4.79 18.78
N LEU A 112 2.73 -5.30 19.73
CA LEU A 112 1.27 -5.14 19.77
C LEU A 112 0.84 -3.78 20.35
N GLN A 113 1.77 -2.97 20.88
CA GLN A 113 1.48 -1.69 21.51
C GLN A 113 1.71 -0.53 20.53
N MET A 114 0.81 0.45 20.53
CA MET A 114 0.75 1.56 19.56
C MET A 114 2.05 2.37 19.39
N TYR A 115 2.81 2.55 20.47
CA TYR A 115 4.07 3.30 20.49
C TYR A 115 5.28 2.35 20.55
N GLY A 116 5.16 1.25 21.30
CA GLY A 116 6.17 0.21 21.44
C GLY A 116 6.54 -0.42 20.09
N CYS A 117 5.58 -0.58 19.18
CA CYS A 117 5.84 -1.11 17.85
C CYS A 117 6.80 -0.21 17.05
N ARG A 118 6.80 1.10 17.30
CA ARG A 118 7.71 2.07 16.67
C ARG A 118 9.13 1.90 17.20
N VAL A 119 9.25 1.68 18.50
CA VAL A 119 10.55 1.40 19.14
C VAL A 119 11.14 0.09 18.62
N VAL A 120 10.36 -0.98 18.54
CA VAL A 120 10.84 -2.26 17.99
C VAL A 120 11.26 -2.11 16.52
N GLN A 121 10.46 -1.42 15.70
CA GLN A 121 10.84 -1.12 14.31
C GLN A 121 12.16 -0.36 14.22
N LYS A 122 12.37 0.65 15.07
CA LYS A 122 13.63 1.41 15.13
C LYS A 122 14.80 0.58 15.61
N ALA A 123 14.59 -0.30 16.60
CA ALA A 123 15.63 -1.24 17.01
C ALA A 123 16.09 -2.09 15.81
N LEU A 124 15.15 -2.68 15.06
CA LEU A 124 15.47 -3.50 13.88
C LEU A 124 16.20 -2.73 12.76
N GLU A 125 16.07 -1.41 12.68
CA GLU A 125 16.81 -0.59 11.70
C GLU A 125 18.29 -0.37 12.05
N TYR A 126 18.64 -0.35 13.34
CA TYR A 126 19.94 0.19 13.80
C TYR A 126 20.76 -0.75 14.70
N VAL A 127 20.18 -1.84 15.19
CA VAL A 127 20.92 -2.86 15.94
C VAL A 127 21.67 -3.81 14.99
N LEU A 128 22.66 -4.53 15.53
CA LEU A 128 23.44 -5.50 14.74
C LEU A 128 22.58 -6.70 14.35
N VAL A 129 22.98 -7.41 13.29
CA VAL A 129 22.23 -8.55 12.75
C VAL A 129 21.96 -9.62 13.81
N ASP A 130 22.95 -9.96 14.65
CA ASP A 130 22.78 -10.94 15.72
C ASP A 130 21.69 -10.52 16.72
N GLN A 131 21.58 -9.23 17.01
CA GLN A 131 20.55 -8.63 17.87
C GLN A 131 19.19 -8.64 17.17
N GLN A 132 19.13 -8.27 15.89
CA GLN A 132 17.88 -8.31 15.12
C GLN A 132 17.29 -9.72 15.11
N VAL A 133 18.12 -10.74 14.87
CA VAL A 133 17.71 -12.15 14.85
C VAL A 133 17.15 -12.58 16.20
N ARG A 134 17.83 -12.24 17.32
CA ARG A 134 17.33 -12.55 18.67
C ARG A 134 15.98 -11.91 18.95
N LEU A 135 15.84 -10.62 18.64
CA LEU A 135 14.59 -9.88 18.88
C LEU A 135 13.43 -10.44 18.04
N VAL A 136 13.64 -10.68 16.75
CA VAL A 136 12.60 -11.19 15.85
C VAL A 136 12.18 -12.61 16.21
N LYS A 137 13.07 -13.43 16.77
CA LYS A 137 12.77 -14.81 17.16
C LYS A 137 11.68 -14.91 18.23
N GLU A 138 11.46 -13.87 19.05
CA GLU A 138 10.37 -13.81 20.02
C GLU A 138 8.97 -13.76 19.39
N LEU A 139 8.86 -13.45 18.09
CA LEU A 139 7.61 -13.46 17.35
C LEU A 139 7.24 -14.86 16.81
N ASP A 140 8.15 -15.84 16.96
CA ASP A 140 7.89 -17.22 16.58
C ASP A 140 6.72 -17.81 17.38
N GLY A 141 5.86 -18.58 16.71
CA GLY A 141 4.57 -19.03 17.25
C GLY A 141 3.47 -17.95 17.30
N HIS A 142 3.78 -16.69 16.99
CA HIS A 142 2.81 -15.58 17.02
C HIS A 142 2.70 -14.81 15.69
N VAL A 143 3.38 -15.28 14.63
CA VAL A 143 3.47 -14.63 13.33
C VAL A 143 2.11 -14.23 12.76
N LEU A 144 1.14 -15.16 12.68
CA LEU A 144 -0.17 -14.89 12.11
C LEU A 144 -0.97 -13.85 12.91
N LYS A 145 -0.92 -13.92 14.24
CA LYS A 145 -1.49 -12.91 15.13
C LYS A 145 -0.86 -11.55 14.83
N CYS A 146 0.47 -11.51 14.72
CA CYS A 146 1.18 -10.27 14.49
C CYS A 146 0.92 -9.67 13.11
N ALA A 147 0.85 -10.49 12.07
CA ALA A 147 0.59 -10.08 10.69
C ALA A 147 -0.82 -9.49 10.49
N ARG A 148 -1.78 -9.90 11.33
CA ARG A 148 -3.18 -9.44 11.30
C ARG A 148 -3.46 -8.30 12.28
N ASP A 149 -2.50 -7.89 13.09
CA ASP A 149 -2.67 -6.79 14.04
C ASP A 149 -2.25 -5.44 13.44
N ALA A 150 -2.97 -4.37 13.80
CA ALA A 150 -2.77 -3.02 13.25
C ALA A 150 -1.40 -2.41 13.58
N GLN A 151 -0.75 -2.84 14.66
CA GLN A 151 0.55 -2.33 15.10
C GLN A 151 1.68 -3.28 14.69
N SER A 152 1.58 -4.57 15.07
CA SER A 152 2.68 -5.50 14.91
C SER A 152 2.89 -5.98 13.47
N ASN A 153 1.91 -5.77 12.56
CA ASN A 153 2.15 -6.06 11.14
C ASN A 153 3.34 -5.24 10.62
N HIS A 154 3.53 -4.02 11.10
CA HIS A 154 4.66 -3.17 10.73
C HIS A 154 5.99 -3.71 11.26
N VAL A 155 5.98 -4.41 12.40
CA VAL A 155 7.17 -5.07 12.95
C VAL A 155 7.54 -6.28 12.10
N ILE A 156 6.57 -7.10 11.68
CA ILE A 156 6.82 -8.23 10.77
C ILE A 156 7.36 -7.75 9.42
N GLN A 157 6.76 -6.70 8.84
CA GLN A 157 7.26 -6.10 7.61
C GLN A 157 8.69 -5.57 7.78
N ARG A 158 8.99 -4.91 8.92
CA ARG A 158 10.34 -4.43 9.20
C ARG A 158 11.36 -5.56 9.36
N ALA A 159 10.97 -6.66 9.99
CA ALA A 159 11.81 -7.84 10.10
C ALA A 159 12.16 -8.39 8.71
N LEU A 160 11.18 -8.52 7.82
CA LEU A 160 11.37 -8.96 6.43
C LEU A 160 12.30 -8.04 5.61
N GLU A 161 12.32 -6.74 5.91
CA GLU A 161 13.18 -5.77 5.22
C GLU A 161 14.62 -5.71 5.76
N ARG A 162 14.85 -6.12 7.01
CA ARG A 162 16.11 -5.85 7.74
C ARG A 162 16.88 -7.09 8.16
N VAL A 163 16.20 -8.21 8.37
CA VAL A 163 16.82 -9.45 8.85
C VAL A 163 17.12 -10.36 7.68
N PRO A 164 18.32 -10.98 7.62
CA PRO A 164 18.65 -11.95 6.57
C PRO A 164 17.60 -13.07 6.48
N PRO A 165 17.10 -13.40 5.27
CA PRO A 165 15.97 -14.32 5.10
C PRO A 165 16.20 -15.72 5.68
N GLU A 166 17.43 -16.20 5.79
CA GLU A 166 17.77 -17.49 6.43
C GLU A 166 17.29 -17.59 7.89
N HIS A 167 17.09 -16.45 8.57
CA HIS A 167 16.57 -16.39 9.93
C HIS A 167 15.05 -16.18 10.01
N LEU A 168 14.38 -15.97 8.86
CA LEU A 168 12.96 -15.63 8.78
C LEU A 168 12.08 -16.78 8.29
N VAL A 169 12.63 -17.99 8.14
CA VAL A 169 11.90 -19.19 7.68
C VAL A 169 10.65 -19.45 8.52
N PHE A 170 10.70 -19.21 9.84
CA PHE A 170 9.54 -19.39 10.72
C PHE A 170 8.38 -18.44 10.37
N ILE A 171 8.65 -17.28 9.77
CA ILE A 171 7.62 -16.35 9.27
C ILE A 171 6.96 -16.94 8.03
N THR A 172 7.75 -17.40 7.06
CA THR A 172 7.22 -17.98 5.82
C THR A 172 6.46 -19.27 6.08
N ASP A 173 6.98 -20.13 6.96
CA ASP A 173 6.34 -21.40 7.32
C ASP A 173 5.00 -21.17 8.02
N ALA A 174 4.91 -20.18 8.91
CA ALA A 174 3.66 -19.83 9.60
C ALA A 174 2.58 -19.28 8.65
N CYS A 175 2.96 -18.74 7.48
CA CYS A 175 2.01 -18.24 6.49
C CYS A 175 1.47 -19.33 5.55
N LEU A 176 2.09 -20.51 5.51
CA LEU A 176 1.65 -21.61 4.66
C LEU A 176 0.31 -22.18 5.16
N GLY A 177 -0.62 -22.40 4.26
CA GLY A 177 -2.01 -22.77 4.57
C GLY A 177 -2.93 -21.57 4.89
N GLU A 178 -2.37 -20.37 5.03
CA GLU A 178 -3.08 -19.15 5.44
C GLU A 178 -3.00 -18.05 4.38
N VAL A 179 -2.49 -18.36 3.18
CA VAL A 179 -2.14 -17.36 2.16
C VAL A 179 -3.37 -16.59 1.68
N ARG A 180 -4.49 -17.29 1.47
CA ARG A 180 -5.76 -16.64 1.08
C ARG A 180 -6.20 -15.63 2.13
N ASP A 181 -6.28 -16.07 3.38
CA ASP A 181 -6.77 -15.25 4.48
C ASP A 181 -5.86 -14.05 4.75
N LEU A 182 -4.55 -14.23 4.61
CA LEU A 182 -3.59 -13.12 4.68
C LEU A 182 -3.75 -12.17 3.49
N ALA A 183 -3.88 -12.67 2.26
CA ALA A 183 -4.02 -11.86 1.06
C ALA A 183 -5.29 -10.99 1.08
N THR A 184 -6.39 -11.48 1.65
CA THR A 184 -7.65 -10.73 1.80
C THR A 184 -7.72 -9.90 3.09
N HIS A 185 -6.66 -9.86 3.90
CA HIS A 185 -6.62 -9.08 5.12
C HIS A 185 -6.02 -7.68 4.89
N PRO A 186 -6.56 -6.59 5.47
CA PRO A 186 -6.06 -5.22 5.29
C PRO A 186 -4.57 -5.04 5.60
N TYR A 187 -4.05 -5.81 6.56
CA TYR A 187 -2.63 -5.78 6.96
C TYR A 187 -1.85 -7.00 6.45
N GLY A 188 -2.51 -8.16 6.36
CA GLY A 188 -1.85 -9.42 6.00
C GLY A 188 -1.34 -9.38 4.56
N CYS A 189 -2.07 -8.70 3.67
CA CYS A 189 -1.69 -8.57 2.26
C CYS A 189 -0.35 -7.83 2.10
N ARG A 190 -0.02 -6.91 3.00
CA ARG A 190 1.25 -6.19 3.03
C ARG A 190 2.38 -7.07 3.50
N VAL A 191 2.15 -7.86 4.56
CA VAL A 191 3.12 -8.87 5.03
C VAL A 191 3.44 -9.86 3.93
N LEU A 192 2.43 -10.38 3.24
CA LEU A 192 2.61 -11.35 2.15
C LEU A 192 3.40 -10.75 0.97
N GLN A 193 3.13 -9.50 0.59
CA GLN A 193 3.95 -8.79 -0.41
C GLN A 193 5.40 -8.63 0.05
N ARG A 194 5.65 -8.24 1.31
CA ARG A 194 7.01 -8.13 1.85
C ARG A 194 7.75 -9.47 1.86
N ILE A 195 7.04 -10.58 2.12
CA ILE A 195 7.62 -11.94 2.01
C ILE A 195 8.11 -12.16 0.59
N PHE A 196 7.25 -11.94 -0.42
CA PHE A 196 7.64 -12.19 -1.80
C PHE A 196 8.73 -11.24 -2.33
N GLU A 197 8.84 -10.03 -1.79
CA GLU A 197 9.87 -9.06 -2.17
C GLU A 197 11.25 -9.34 -1.57
N ASN A 198 11.30 -9.87 -0.34
CA ASN A 198 12.55 -9.92 0.43
C ASN A 198 13.04 -11.35 0.70
N CYS A 199 12.19 -12.37 0.57
CA CYS A 199 12.58 -13.76 0.80
C CYS A 199 12.93 -14.47 -0.52
N PRO A 200 13.94 -15.36 -0.52
CA PRO A 200 14.36 -16.05 -1.73
C PRO A 200 13.32 -17.07 -2.21
N PRO A 201 13.33 -17.46 -3.51
CA PRO A 201 12.38 -18.42 -4.08
C PRO A 201 12.22 -19.72 -3.28
N LYS A 202 13.30 -20.22 -2.68
CA LYS A 202 13.27 -21.44 -1.84
C LYS A 202 12.29 -21.33 -0.66
N GLN A 203 12.04 -20.12 -0.14
CA GLN A 203 11.10 -19.88 0.96
C GLN A 203 9.71 -19.45 0.47
N THR A 204 9.62 -18.82 -0.71
CA THR A 204 8.37 -18.23 -1.20
C THR A 204 7.58 -19.14 -2.15
N ARG A 205 8.23 -20.15 -2.78
CA ARG A 205 7.62 -21.00 -3.81
C ARG A 205 6.31 -21.64 -3.36
N ALA A 206 6.30 -22.29 -2.20
CA ALA A 206 5.09 -22.96 -1.68
C ALA A 206 3.94 -21.97 -1.40
N LEU A 207 4.26 -20.75 -0.95
CA LEU A 207 3.28 -19.69 -0.71
C LEU A 207 2.70 -19.16 -2.04
N LEU A 208 3.53 -19.01 -3.08
CA LEU A 208 3.06 -18.65 -4.42
C LEU A 208 2.18 -19.74 -5.04
N ASP A 209 2.54 -21.02 -4.87
CA ASP A 209 1.73 -22.14 -5.35
C ASP A 209 0.35 -22.19 -4.68
N GLU A 210 0.29 -21.85 -3.39
CA GLU A 210 -0.97 -21.65 -2.68
C GLU A 210 -1.75 -20.43 -3.19
N LEU A 211 -1.08 -19.29 -3.37
CA LEU A 211 -1.71 -18.09 -3.93
C LEU A 211 -2.37 -18.39 -5.29
N HIS A 212 -1.69 -19.13 -6.17
CA HIS A 212 -2.20 -19.51 -7.49
C HIS A 212 -3.50 -20.32 -7.43
N ARG A 213 -3.70 -21.13 -6.38
CA ARG A 213 -4.97 -21.85 -6.16
C ARG A 213 -6.14 -20.89 -5.91
N HIS A 214 -5.87 -19.72 -5.32
CA HIS A 214 -6.88 -18.73 -4.92
C HIS A 214 -6.99 -17.50 -5.84
N VAL A 215 -6.20 -17.39 -6.91
CA VAL A 215 -6.18 -16.20 -7.79
C VAL A 215 -7.58 -15.75 -8.23
N GLN A 216 -8.49 -16.66 -8.58
CA GLN A 216 -9.85 -16.27 -9.01
C GLN A 216 -10.63 -15.50 -7.93
N ASP A 217 -10.48 -15.88 -6.67
CA ASP A 217 -11.11 -15.17 -5.55
C ASP A 217 -10.40 -13.84 -5.28
N LEU A 218 -9.06 -13.86 -5.38
CA LEU A 218 -8.22 -12.73 -4.97
C LEU A 218 -8.28 -11.55 -5.94
N VAL A 219 -8.50 -11.78 -7.24
CA VAL A 219 -8.55 -10.69 -8.23
C VAL A 219 -9.70 -9.71 -7.98
N GLU A 220 -10.79 -10.20 -7.42
CA GLU A 220 -11.97 -9.39 -7.10
C GLU A 220 -11.99 -8.85 -5.67
N ASP A 221 -11.12 -9.35 -4.79
CA ASP A 221 -11.04 -8.91 -3.40
C ASP A 221 -10.41 -7.51 -3.28
N GLN A 222 -10.88 -6.71 -2.31
CA GLN A 222 -10.45 -5.33 -2.10
C GLN A 222 -8.96 -5.19 -1.69
N PHE A 223 -8.35 -6.23 -1.12
CA PHE A 223 -6.94 -6.28 -0.73
C PHE A 223 -6.15 -7.30 -1.57
N GLY A 224 -6.73 -8.47 -1.81
CA GLY A 224 -6.13 -9.57 -2.57
C GLY A 224 -5.71 -9.17 -3.97
N ASN A 225 -6.45 -8.26 -4.62
CA ASN A 225 -6.11 -7.77 -5.95
C ASN A 225 -4.70 -7.15 -6.00
N TYR A 226 -4.23 -6.52 -4.91
CA TYR A 226 -2.89 -5.94 -4.85
C TYR A 226 -1.79 -7.02 -4.78
N VAL A 227 -2.05 -8.14 -4.11
CA VAL A 227 -1.10 -9.27 -4.06
C VAL A 227 -1.00 -9.91 -5.45
N VAL A 228 -2.12 -10.07 -6.15
CA VAL A 228 -2.11 -10.59 -7.53
C VAL A 228 -1.41 -9.62 -8.49
N GLN A 229 -1.65 -8.31 -8.36
CA GLN A 229 -0.92 -7.29 -9.14
C GLN A 229 0.59 -7.36 -8.89
N TRP A 230 1.02 -7.60 -7.65
CA TRP A 230 2.43 -7.79 -7.33
C TRP A 230 3.05 -8.95 -8.12
N VAL A 231 2.37 -10.11 -8.18
CA VAL A 231 2.84 -11.27 -8.97
C VAL A 231 2.95 -10.91 -10.45
N ILE A 232 1.99 -10.17 -10.98
CA ILE A 232 2.01 -9.73 -12.38
C ILE A 232 3.16 -8.76 -12.66
N GLU A 233 3.46 -7.84 -11.74
CA GLU A 233 4.48 -6.80 -11.97
C GLU A 233 5.90 -7.25 -11.67
N LYS A 234 6.08 -8.05 -10.62
CA LYS A 234 7.38 -8.35 -9.99
C LYS A 234 7.69 -9.83 -9.94
N GLY A 235 6.68 -10.70 -10.01
CA GLY A 235 6.88 -12.14 -10.04
C GLY A 235 7.55 -12.62 -11.31
N ASP A 236 8.01 -13.87 -11.25
CA ASP A 236 8.64 -14.55 -12.38
C ASP A 236 7.67 -14.68 -13.57
N PRO A 237 8.18 -14.74 -14.81
CA PRO A 237 7.33 -14.87 -15.99
C PRO A 237 6.35 -16.05 -15.93
N GLU A 238 6.75 -17.18 -15.36
CA GLU A 238 5.89 -18.37 -15.22
C GLU A 238 4.70 -18.11 -14.30
N ASP A 239 4.94 -17.49 -13.14
CA ASP A 239 3.87 -17.13 -12.19
C ASP A 239 2.93 -16.08 -12.78
N ARG A 240 3.46 -15.10 -13.51
CA ARG A 240 2.66 -14.12 -14.23
C ARG A 240 1.78 -14.81 -15.27
N SER A 241 2.33 -15.74 -16.05
CA SER A 241 1.58 -16.48 -17.05
C SER A 241 0.45 -17.31 -16.44
N LEU A 242 0.67 -17.92 -15.27
CA LEU A 242 -0.38 -18.63 -14.53
C LEU A 242 -1.54 -17.71 -14.14
N VAL A 243 -1.24 -16.51 -13.64
CA VAL A 243 -2.26 -15.50 -13.32
C VAL A 243 -3.01 -15.07 -14.58
N VAL A 244 -2.29 -14.67 -15.64
CA VAL A 244 -2.90 -14.21 -16.89
C VAL A 244 -3.79 -15.28 -17.51
N ALA A 245 -3.37 -16.55 -17.47
CA ALA A 245 -4.15 -17.66 -17.97
C ALA A 245 -5.51 -17.82 -17.26
N LYS A 246 -5.60 -17.47 -15.97
CA LYS A 246 -6.86 -17.49 -15.23
C LYS A 246 -7.84 -16.42 -15.67
N LEU A 247 -7.40 -15.35 -16.35
CA LEU A 247 -8.29 -14.26 -16.79
C LEU A 247 -8.90 -14.51 -18.18
N TYR A 248 -8.43 -15.51 -18.91
CA TYR A 248 -8.96 -15.80 -20.25
C TYR A 248 -10.44 -16.21 -20.21
N GLY A 249 -11.22 -15.66 -21.14
CA GLY A 249 -12.66 -15.91 -21.28
C GLY A 249 -13.52 -15.06 -20.33
N GLN A 250 -12.92 -14.22 -19.50
CA GLN A 250 -13.62 -13.38 -18.52
C GLN A 250 -13.08 -11.95 -18.44
N VAL A 251 -12.47 -11.44 -19.52
CA VAL A 251 -11.92 -10.07 -19.57
C VAL A 251 -13.00 -9.02 -19.35
N LEU A 252 -14.16 -9.14 -20.00
CA LEU A 252 -15.24 -8.17 -19.82
C LEU A 252 -15.79 -8.12 -18.38
N PRO A 253 -16.26 -9.23 -17.77
CA PRO A 253 -16.79 -9.17 -16.39
C PRO A 253 -15.74 -8.67 -15.40
N LEU A 254 -14.49 -9.11 -15.49
CA LEU A 254 -13.42 -8.62 -14.62
C LEU A 254 -13.08 -7.14 -14.85
N ALA A 255 -13.09 -6.66 -16.10
CA ALA A 255 -12.88 -5.26 -16.41
C ALA A 255 -14.01 -4.36 -15.85
N GLN A 256 -15.22 -4.90 -15.70
CA GLN A 256 -16.37 -4.22 -15.11
C GLN A 256 -16.38 -4.29 -13.57
N GLN A 257 -15.50 -5.06 -12.95
CA GLN A 257 -15.40 -5.17 -11.50
C GLN A 257 -14.35 -4.17 -10.95
N LYS A 258 -14.69 -3.48 -9.86
CA LYS A 258 -13.92 -2.33 -9.29
C LYS A 258 -12.44 -2.63 -9.02
N PHE A 259 -12.15 -3.82 -8.50
CA PHE A 259 -10.83 -4.25 -8.07
C PHE A 259 -10.13 -5.04 -9.17
N ALA A 260 -10.82 -6.00 -9.79
CA ALA A 260 -10.27 -6.85 -10.84
C ALA A 260 -9.94 -6.07 -12.11
N SER A 261 -10.59 -4.93 -12.38
CA SER A 261 -10.21 -4.08 -13.52
C SER A 261 -8.74 -3.67 -13.46
N ASN A 262 -8.21 -3.38 -12.27
CA ASN A 262 -6.79 -3.06 -12.09
C ASN A 262 -5.90 -4.26 -12.41
N VAL A 263 -6.31 -5.47 -12.04
CA VAL A 263 -5.59 -6.71 -12.37
C VAL A 263 -5.56 -6.91 -13.89
N VAL A 264 -6.69 -6.73 -14.58
CA VAL A 264 -6.76 -6.83 -16.05
C VAL A 264 -5.82 -5.81 -16.70
N GLU A 265 -5.80 -4.56 -16.21
CA GLU A 265 -4.85 -3.54 -16.68
C GLU A 265 -3.40 -4.01 -16.55
N LYS A 266 -3.01 -4.59 -15.41
CA LYS A 266 -1.65 -5.12 -15.20
C LYS A 266 -1.34 -6.28 -16.14
N CYS A 267 -2.28 -7.20 -16.35
CA CYS A 267 -2.11 -8.31 -17.30
C CYS A 267 -1.86 -7.81 -18.74
N VAL A 268 -2.61 -6.79 -19.19
CA VAL A 268 -2.41 -6.18 -20.52
C VAL A 268 -1.03 -5.50 -20.63
N ILE A 269 -0.58 -4.82 -19.58
CA ILE A 269 0.70 -4.11 -19.57
C ILE A 269 1.90 -5.08 -19.49
N HIS A 270 1.87 -6.02 -18.54
CA HIS A 270 3.03 -6.83 -18.16
C HIS A 270 3.03 -8.24 -18.76
N GLY A 271 1.92 -8.71 -19.32
CA GLY A 271 1.86 -9.98 -20.05
C GLY A 271 2.82 -9.99 -21.24
N SER A 272 3.21 -11.20 -21.65
CA SER A 272 3.96 -11.42 -22.89
C SER A 272 3.17 -10.92 -24.11
N GLU A 273 3.83 -10.80 -25.25
CA GLU A 273 3.18 -10.33 -26.47
C GLU A 273 1.99 -11.20 -26.87
N GLU A 274 2.13 -12.53 -26.79
CA GLU A 274 1.07 -13.47 -27.12
C GLU A 274 -0.09 -13.43 -26.13
N GLU A 275 0.20 -13.35 -24.84
CA GLU A 275 -0.84 -13.29 -23.81
C GLU A 275 -1.65 -11.98 -23.90
N ARG A 276 -0.95 -10.85 -24.08
CA ARG A 276 -1.59 -9.55 -24.30
C ARG A 276 -2.44 -9.57 -25.56
N ARG A 277 -1.93 -10.14 -26.66
CA ARG A 277 -2.69 -10.29 -27.90
C ARG A 277 -3.98 -11.07 -27.62
N ARG A 278 -3.89 -12.21 -26.95
CA ARG A 278 -5.07 -13.02 -26.60
C ARG A 278 -6.09 -12.29 -25.73
N LEU A 279 -5.65 -11.49 -24.75
CA LEU A 279 -6.55 -10.66 -23.93
C LEU A 279 -7.28 -9.60 -24.76
N ILE A 280 -6.57 -8.92 -25.67
CA ILE A 280 -7.15 -7.89 -26.53
C ILE A 280 -8.07 -8.50 -27.60
N ASP A 281 -7.75 -9.69 -28.10
CA ASP A 281 -8.62 -10.44 -29.02
C ASP A 281 -9.97 -10.79 -28.37
N GLU A 282 -10.01 -10.99 -27.05
CA GLU A 282 -11.27 -11.17 -26.33
C GLU A 282 -12.11 -9.89 -26.30
N VAL A 283 -11.47 -8.73 -26.14
CA VAL A 283 -12.14 -7.42 -26.17
C VAL A 283 -12.76 -7.14 -27.55
N LEU A 284 -12.18 -7.67 -28.63
CA LEU A 284 -12.68 -7.53 -30.00
C LEU A 284 -13.91 -8.40 -30.31
N LYS A 285 -14.30 -9.32 -29.41
CA LYS A 285 -15.46 -10.18 -29.62
C LYS A 285 -16.77 -9.46 -29.29
N THR A 286 -17.87 -10.14 -29.62
CA THR A 286 -19.21 -9.78 -29.15
C THR A 286 -19.56 -10.59 -27.90
N THR A 287 -20.39 -10.00 -27.05
CA THR A 287 -21.07 -10.68 -25.95
C THR A 287 -22.08 -11.72 -26.48
N PRO A 288 -22.59 -12.64 -25.64
CA PRO A 288 -23.56 -13.65 -26.08
C PRO A 288 -24.85 -13.10 -26.69
N ASP A 289 -25.25 -11.86 -26.34
CA ASP A 289 -26.42 -11.19 -26.92
C ASP A 289 -26.15 -10.47 -28.25
N GLY A 290 -24.91 -10.56 -28.76
CA GLY A 290 -24.46 -9.91 -30.00
C GLY A 290 -23.92 -8.49 -29.81
N SER A 291 -23.95 -7.93 -28.60
CA SER A 291 -23.43 -6.58 -28.33
C SER A 291 -21.90 -6.53 -28.35
N SER A 292 -21.34 -5.46 -28.90
CA SER A 292 -19.90 -5.18 -28.89
C SER A 292 -19.36 -5.04 -27.45
N ILE A 293 -18.33 -5.83 -27.11
CA ILE A 293 -17.65 -5.73 -25.81
C ILE A 293 -17.01 -4.35 -25.65
N ILE A 294 -16.41 -3.81 -26.70
CA ILE A 294 -15.82 -2.46 -26.70
C ILE A 294 -16.86 -1.41 -26.31
N LYS A 295 -18.08 -1.47 -26.87
CA LYS A 295 -19.17 -0.56 -26.48
C LYS A 295 -19.49 -0.66 -24.99
N ALA A 296 -19.59 -1.87 -24.45
CA ALA A 296 -19.85 -2.09 -23.02
C ALA A 296 -18.71 -1.57 -22.14
N MET A 297 -17.46 -1.71 -22.56
CA MET A 297 -16.30 -1.21 -21.82
C MET A 297 -16.20 0.33 -21.86
N LEU A 298 -16.50 0.96 -23.00
CA LEU A 298 -16.44 2.40 -23.19
C LEU A 298 -17.33 3.17 -22.23
N THR A 299 -18.52 2.64 -21.93
CA THR A 299 -19.52 3.31 -21.08
C THR A 299 -19.42 2.91 -19.60
N HIS A 300 -18.61 1.91 -19.25
CA HIS A 300 -18.53 1.40 -17.89
C HIS A 300 -17.55 2.22 -17.01
N PRO A 301 -17.87 2.53 -15.74
CA PRO A 301 -17.02 3.32 -14.84
C PRO A 301 -15.59 2.78 -14.60
N TYR A 302 -15.40 1.45 -14.70
CA TYR A 302 -14.09 0.79 -14.51
C TYR A 302 -13.47 0.30 -15.83
N ALA A 303 -14.21 -0.45 -16.64
CA ALA A 303 -13.68 -1.05 -17.87
C ALA A 303 -13.18 -0.05 -18.92
N ASN A 304 -13.60 1.23 -18.86
CA ASN A 304 -13.05 2.27 -19.72
C ASN A 304 -11.53 2.47 -19.51
N TYR A 305 -11.02 2.23 -18.30
CA TYR A 305 -9.58 2.32 -18.01
C TYR A 305 -8.83 1.13 -18.61
N VAL A 306 -9.40 -0.07 -18.51
CA VAL A 306 -8.91 -1.27 -19.20
C VAL A 306 -8.87 -1.05 -20.72
N MET A 307 -9.92 -0.47 -21.30
CA MET A 307 -9.98 -0.15 -22.73
C MET A 307 -8.86 0.79 -23.15
N GLN A 308 -8.56 1.81 -22.34
CA GLN A 308 -7.41 2.70 -22.59
C GLN A 308 -6.07 1.94 -22.57
N LYS A 309 -5.88 0.98 -21.65
CA LYS A 309 -4.68 0.13 -21.65
C LYS A 309 -4.60 -0.74 -22.89
N CYS A 310 -5.71 -1.36 -23.31
CA CYS A 310 -5.76 -2.13 -24.56
C CYS A 310 -5.35 -1.28 -25.76
N LEU A 311 -5.91 -0.06 -25.91
CA LEU A 311 -5.54 0.87 -26.99
C LEU A 311 -4.07 1.29 -26.95
N ASN A 312 -3.50 1.46 -25.77
CA ASN A 312 -2.09 1.86 -25.63
C ASN A 312 -1.12 0.71 -25.87
N CYS A 313 -1.53 -0.53 -25.64
CA CYS A 313 -0.67 -1.71 -25.72
C CYS A 313 -0.86 -2.56 -26.99
N ALA A 314 -1.97 -2.39 -27.72
CA ALA A 314 -2.22 -3.10 -28.98
C ALA A 314 -1.20 -2.73 -30.07
N LYS A 315 -0.78 -3.74 -30.86
CA LYS A 315 0.20 -3.62 -31.96
C LYS A 315 -0.35 -4.20 -33.26
N GLY A 316 0.25 -3.81 -34.39
CA GLY A 316 0.00 -4.40 -35.71
C GLY A 316 -1.48 -4.41 -36.13
N ALA A 317 -1.91 -5.46 -36.82
CA ALA A 317 -3.28 -5.61 -37.31
C ALA A 317 -4.33 -5.59 -36.18
N GLN A 318 -3.99 -6.12 -34.99
CA GLN A 318 -4.88 -6.08 -33.83
C GLN A 318 -5.15 -4.63 -33.38
N ARG A 319 -4.11 -3.78 -33.38
CA ARG A 319 -4.28 -2.34 -33.11
C ARG A 319 -5.24 -1.71 -34.10
N ASP A 320 -5.06 -1.99 -35.39
CA ASP A 320 -5.90 -1.40 -36.43
C ASP A 320 -7.37 -1.79 -36.25
N ALA A 321 -7.64 -3.07 -35.97
CA ALA A 321 -8.98 -3.56 -35.68
C ALA A 321 -9.58 -2.92 -34.41
N LEU A 322 -8.80 -2.83 -33.33
CA LEU A 322 -9.24 -2.22 -32.07
C LEU A 322 -9.59 -0.75 -32.23
N PHE A 323 -8.77 0.02 -32.94
CA PHE A 323 -9.03 1.43 -33.19
C PHE A 323 -10.23 1.65 -34.12
N ALA A 324 -10.38 0.83 -35.17
CA ALA A 324 -11.51 0.93 -36.08
C ALA A 324 -12.84 0.65 -35.38
N GLU A 325 -12.93 -0.45 -34.63
CA GLU A 325 -14.15 -0.81 -33.89
C GLU A 325 -14.46 0.21 -32.79
N THR A 326 -13.44 0.67 -32.05
CA THR A 326 -13.63 1.72 -31.03
C THR A 326 -14.15 3.02 -31.64
N ALA A 327 -13.65 3.42 -32.81
CA ALA A 327 -14.14 4.59 -33.53
C ALA A 327 -15.61 4.45 -33.93
N VAL A 328 -16.02 3.28 -34.46
CA VAL A 328 -17.41 2.99 -34.82
C VAL A 328 -18.33 3.11 -33.60
N GLN A 329 -17.98 2.43 -32.50
CA GLN A 329 -18.82 2.43 -31.29
C GLN A 329 -18.87 3.80 -30.63
N LEU A 330 -17.75 4.53 -30.59
CA LEU A 330 -17.69 5.87 -30.02
C LEU A 330 -18.53 6.85 -30.85
N THR A 331 -18.41 6.84 -32.19
CA THR A 331 -19.26 7.69 -33.05
C THR A 331 -20.73 7.39 -32.85
N ALA A 332 -21.11 6.12 -32.68
CA ALA A 332 -22.49 5.74 -32.37
C ALA A 332 -22.93 6.29 -31.00
N LEU A 333 -22.11 6.16 -29.94
CA LEU A 333 -22.40 6.70 -28.61
C LEU A 333 -22.60 8.22 -28.64
N ARG A 334 -21.78 8.94 -29.41
CA ARG A 334 -21.86 10.41 -29.51
C ARG A 334 -23.11 10.94 -30.19
N ARG A 335 -23.80 10.13 -31.00
CA ARG A 335 -25.11 10.50 -31.56
C ARG A 335 -26.18 10.61 -30.47
N TYR A 336 -26.06 9.83 -29.40
CA TYR A 336 -27.05 9.79 -28.31
C TYR A 336 -26.58 10.51 -27.04
N GLN A 337 -25.26 10.72 -26.86
CA GLN A 337 -24.66 11.43 -25.74
C GLN A 337 -23.75 12.58 -26.23
N PRO A 338 -24.31 13.79 -26.42
CA PRO A 338 -23.56 14.93 -26.96
C PRO A 338 -22.44 15.41 -26.02
N THR A 339 -22.64 15.31 -24.71
CA THR A 339 -21.65 15.72 -23.70
C THR A 339 -20.86 14.49 -23.22
N PRO A 340 -19.54 14.42 -23.45
CA PRO A 340 -18.75 13.27 -23.02
C PRO A 340 -18.53 13.29 -21.52
N SER A 341 -18.54 12.10 -20.92
CA SER A 341 -17.84 11.89 -19.66
C SER A 341 -16.33 12.12 -19.83
N LYS A 342 -15.63 12.50 -18.75
CA LYS A 342 -14.18 12.74 -18.78
C LYS A 342 -13.37 11.57 -19.36
N HIS A 343 -13.80 10.33 -19.12
CA HIS A 343 -13.13 9.14 -19.64
C HIS A 343 -13.28 8.95 -21.15
N LEU A 344 -14.46 9.25 -21.72
CA LEU A 344 -14.65 9.19 -23.17
C LEU A 344 -13.77 10.21 -23.90
N THR A 345 -13.56 11.39 -23.30
CA THR A 345 -12.61 12.39 -23.83
C THR A 345 -11.16 11.87 -23.85
N ALA A 346 -10.75 11.06 -22.88
CA ALA A 346 -9.40 10.48 -22.88
C ALA A 346 -9.23 9.49 -24.05
N ILE A 347 -10.24 8.64 -24.29
CA ILE A 347 -10.24 7.69 -25.40
C ILE A 347 -10.29 8.42 -26.75
N GLU A 348 -11.08 9.49 -26.86
CA GLU A 348 -11.13 10.36 -28.04
C GLU A 348 -9.76 10.95 -28.40
N LYS A 349 -9.00 11.41 -27.39
CA LYS A 349 -7.65 11.92 -27.61
C LYS A 349 -6.73 10.83 -28.15
N VAL A 350 -6.80 9.62 -27.60
CA VAL A 350 -6.00 8.47 -28.07
C VAL A 350 -6.37 8.11 -29.52
N LEU A 351 -7.66 8.04 -29.84
CA LEU A 351 -8.12 7.79 -31.20
C LEU A 351 -7.69 8.90 -32.17
N SER A 352 -7.84 10.16 -31.76
CA SER A 352 -7.47 11.31 -32.61
C SER A 352 -5.98 11.31 -32.92
N ALA A 353 -5.14 11.04 -31.92
CA ALA A 353 -3.69 10.93 -32.11
C ALA A 353 -3.33 9.80 -33.10
N GLU A 354 -4.02 8.65 -33.03
CA GLU A 354 -3.79 7.55 -33.96
C GLU A 354 -4.23 7.89 -35.39
N ARG A 355 -5.37 8.58 -35.56
CA ARG A 355 -5.82 9.01 -36.88
C ARG A 355 -4.87 10.01 -37.52
N VAL A 356 -4.36 10.96 -36.74
CA VAL A 356 -3.29 11.87 -37.18
C VAL A 356 -2.04 11.09 -37.59
N ARG A 357 -1.62 10.09 -36.79
CA ARG A 357 -0.49 9.22 -37.13
C ARG A 357 -0.67 8.49 -38.46
N LYS A 358 -1.91 8.13 -38.82
CA LYS A 358 -2.27 7.45 -40.08
C LYS A 358 -2.63 8.39 -41.24
N GLY A 359 -2.69 9.70 -41.02
CA GLY A 359 -3.15 10.66 -42.04
C GLY A 359 -4.66 10.56 -42.34
N GLU A 360 -5.45 10.02 -41.40
CA GLU A 360 -6.90 9.91 -41.53
C GLU A 360 -7.62 11.19 -41.07
N PRO A 361 -8.81 11.47 -41.62
CA PRO A 361 -9.60 12.63 -41.19
C PRO A 361 -10.05 12.49 -39.72
N PRO A 362 -10.33 13.62 -39.02
CA PRO A 362 -10.86 13.60 -37.65
C PRO A 362 -12.17 12.79 -37.52
N LEU A 363 -12.45 12.28 -36.31
CA LEU A 363 -13.74 11.65 -36.03
C LEU A 363 -14.85 12.70 -36.14
N GLN A 364 -15.84 12.41 -36.98
CA GLN A 364 -17.02 13.26 -37.14
C GLN A 364 -18.10 12.79 -36.17
N PHE A 365 -18.51 13.69 -35.28
CA PHE A 365 -19.65 13.50 -34.38
C PHE A 365 -20.78 14.40 -34.87
N SER A 366 -21.56 13.94 -35.85
CA SER A 366 -22.69 14.72 -36.35
C SER A 366 -23.77 14.84 -35.26
N PRO A 367 -24.24 16.06 -34.90
CA PRO A 367 -25.42 16.19 -34.06
C PRO A 367 -26.64 15.67 -34.83
N THR A 368 -27.54 14.95 -34.14
CA THR A 368 -28.86 14.64 -34.70
C THR A 368 -29.56 15.94 -35.12
N PRO A 369 -30.20 15.99 -36.31
CA PRO A 369 -31.08 17.11 -36.63
C PRO A 369 -32.18 17.14 -35.57
N GLN A 370 -32.28 18.26 -34.84
CA GLN A 370 -33.48 18.54 -34.05
C GLN A 370 -34.66 18.43 -35.00
N HIS A 371 -35.61 17.54 -34.71
CA HIS A 371 -36.90 17.57 -35.40
C HIS A 371 -37.48 18.96 -35.20
N GLN A 372 -37.35 19.81 -36.22
CA GLN A 372 -38.13 21.04 -36.33
C GLN A 372 -39.58 20.57 -36.37
N PHE A 373 -40.28 20.75 -35.25
CA PHE A 373 -41.73 20.74 -35.26
C PHE A 373 -42.14 21.86 -36.22
N VAL A 374 -42.50 21.47 -37.43
CA VAL A 374 -43.21 22.33 -38.37
C VAL A 374 -44.53 22.65 -37.68
N ASN A 375 -44.64 23.85 -37.13
CA ASN A 375 -45.91 24.41 -36.68
C ASN A 375 -46.80 24.57 -37.92
N GLY A 376 -47.54 23.51 -38.25
CA GLY A 376 -48.63 23.55 -39.20
C GLY A 376 -49.73 24.41 -38.62
N GLY A 377 -49.83 25.64 -39.09
CA GLY A 377 -51.00 26.49 -38.85
C GLY A 377 -52.25 25.80 -39.38
N GLY A 378 -53.19 25.52 -38.48
CA GLY A 378 -54.59 25.20 -38.81
C GLY A 378 -55.44 26.46 -38.62
N PRO A 379 -56.37 26.77 -39.54
CA PRO A 379 -57.15 28.00 -39.50
C PRO A 379 -58.27 27.94 -38.46
N ALA A 380 -58.54 29.08 -37.84
CA ALA A 380 -59.68 29.27 -36.97
C ALA A 380 -60.99 29.21 -37.78
N HIS A 381 -61.92 28.36 -37.36
CA HIS A 381 -63.34 28.50 -37.70
C HIS A 381 -64.23 28.05 -36.54
N TYR A 382 -65.00 29.04 -36.09
CA TYR A 382 -66.26 29.06 -35.32
C TYR A 382 -66.35 28.38 -33.96
#